data_AF-A0A2S5WQ88-F1
#
_entry.id   AF-A0A2S5WQ88-F1
#
_cell.length_a   1.000
_cell.length_b   1.000
_cell.length_c   1.000
_cell.angle_alpha   90.00
_cell.angle_beta   90.00
_cell.angle_gamma   90.00
#
_symmetry.space_group_name_H-M   'P 1'
#
loop_
_entity.id
_entity.type
_entity.pdbx_description
1 polymer ?
#
loop_
_entity_poly.entity_id
_entity_poly.type
_entity_poly.pdbx_seq_one_letter_code
_entity_poly.pdbx_strand_id
1 'polypeptide(L)'
;MLIGERWRAGSVPPRSLEKYPEFLEACSAQEQVLASSVDDVSKLWWTLTWLEGRPVAELDHGPRVALRADGSVQVSGAEEPAGAGMGIADGDSHEHDVFDEDDDLFPEPAPRA
;
A
#
# COMPACT_ATOMS: atom_id res chain seq x y z
N MET A 1 -11.67 11.14 24.80
CA MET A 1 -10.53 10.54 24.08
C MET A 1 -10.60 9.04 24.34
N LEU A 2 -11.05 8.25 23.36
CA LEU A 2 -11.16 6.79 23.52
C LEU A 2 -9.87 6.19 22.98
N ILE A 3 -9.02 5.76 23.91
CA ILE A 3 -7.82 5.02 23.57
C ILE A 3 -8.29 3.67 23.01
N GLY A 4 -7.88 3.38 21.79
CA GLY A 4 -8.21 2.12 21.14
C GLY A 4 -7.65 0.92 21.93
N GLU A 5 -8.34 -0.21 21.86
CA GLU A 5 -7.93 -1.41 22.60
C GLU A 5 -6.73 -2.06 21.92
N ARG A 6 -5.75 -2.54 22.68
CA ARG A 6 -4.58 -3.21 22.13
C ARG A 6 -4.52 -4.65 22.61
N TRP A 7 -4.22 -5.57 21.71
CA TRP A 7 -4.10 -6.99 22.03
C TRP A 7 -2.86 -7.57 21.37
N ARG A 8 -2.37 -8.69 21.91
CA ARG A 8 -1.20 -9.37 21.32
C ARG A 8 -1.62 -10.17 20.10
N ALA A 9 -0.74 -10.22 19.11
CA ALA A 9 -0.90 -11.15 18.01
C ALA A 9 -0.91 -12.60 18.52
N GLY A 10 -1.80 -13.43 17.96
CA GLY A 10 -2.06 -14.80 18.41
C GLY A 10 -2.82 -14.93 19.75
N SER A 11 -3.28 -13.82 20.34
CA SER A 11 -4.13 -13.83 21.55
C SER A 11 -5.61 -13.57 21.24
N VAL A 12 -6.46 -13.78 22.24
CA VAL A 12 -7.91 -13.56 22.10
C VAL A 12 -8.19 -12.08 21.79
N PRO A 13 -8.87 -11.77 20.67
CA PRO A 13 -9.21 -10.40 20.31
C PRO A 13 -10.29 -9.80 21.23
N PRO A 14 -10.40 -8.46 21.28
CA PRO A 14 -11.50 -7.74 21.93
C PRO A 14 -12.89 -8.27 21.58
N ARG A 15 -13.80 -8.33 22.56
CA ARG A 15 -15.21 -8.71 22.32
C ARG A 15 -15.94 -7.84 21.31
N SER A 16 -15.51 -6.59 21.17
CA SER A 16 -16.07 -5.68 20.16
C SER A 16 -15.81 -6.13 18.72
N LEU A 17 -14.79 -6.96 18.48
CA LEU A 17 -14.45 -7.51 17.17
C LEU A 17 -15.19 -8.81 16.85
N GLU A 18 -15.81 -9.48 17.83
CA GLU A 18 -16.59 -10.72 17.62
C GLU A 18 -17.73 -10.54 16.61
N LYS A 19 -18.17 -9.30 16.38
CA LYS A 19 -19.20 -8.94 15.39
C LYS A 19 -18.71 -8.92 13.94
N TYR A 20 -17.38 -8.98 13.72
CA TYR A 20 -16.74 -8.82 12.41
C TYR A 20 -15.83 -10.03 12.13
N PRO A 21 -16.40 -11.21 11.81
CA PRO A 21 -15.62 -12.43 11.61
C PRO A 21 -14.62 -12.31 10.44
N GLU A 22 -15.04 -11.68 9.33
CA GLU A 22 -14.19 -11.44 8.15
C GLU A 22 -12.92 -10.63 8.48
N PHE A 23 -13.04 -9.69 9.42
CA PHE A 23 -11.94 -8.86 9.89
C PHE A 23 -10.96 -9.65 10.77
N LEU A 24 -11.49 -10.52 11.62
CA LEU A 24 -10.68 -11.42 12.47
C LEU A 24 -9.92 -12.44 11.62
N GLU A 25 -10.57 -13.02 10.60
CA GLU A 25 -9.92 -13.92 9.65
C GLU A 25 -8.79 -13.22 8.90
N ALA A 26 -8.99 -11.98 8.46
CA ALA A 26 -7.94 -11.20 7.81
C ALA A 26 -6.75 -10.92 8.75
N CYS A 27 -6.99 -10.58 10.02
CA CYS A 27 -5.91 -10.40 11.01
C CYS A 27 -5.12 -11.70 11.20
N SER A 28 -5.81 -12.83 11.36
CA SER A 28 -5.19 -14.16 11.49
C SER A 28 -4.38 -14.54 10.25
N ALA A 29 -4.90 -14.26 9.05
CA ALA A 29 -4.17 -14.49 7.81
C ALA A 29 -2.87 -13.67 7.74
N GLN A 30 -2.89 -12.41 8.19
CA GLN A 30 -1.69 -11.58 8.25
C GLN A 30 -0.68 -12.11 9.27
N GLU A 31 -1.12 -12.62 10.41
CA GLU A 31 -0.24 -13.27 11.39
C GLU A 31 0.46 -14.49 10.79
N GLN A 32 -0.23 -15.29 9.98
CA GLN A 32 0.35 -16.44 9.27
C GLN A 32 1.38 -16.02 8.19
N VAL A 33 1.08 -14.96 7.45
CA VAL A 33 2.02 -14.39 6.47
C VAL A 33 3.28 -13.89 7.18
N LEU A 34 3.12 -13.14 8.28
CA LEU A 34 4.24 -12.65 9.06
C LEU A 34 5.03 -13.75 9.73
N ALA A 35 4.40 -14.84 10.18
CA ALA A 35 5.09 -15.97 10.79
C ALA A 35 6.17 -16.59 9.88
N SER A 36 6.11 -16.34 8.56
CA SER A 36 7.15 -16.74 7.61
C SER A 36 8.35 -15.77 7.56
N SER A 37 8.17 -14.53 8.02
CA SER A 37 9.15 -13.43 7.91
C SER A 37 9.73 -12.99 9.25
N VAL A 38 9.02 -13.19 10.37
CA VAL A 38 9.47 -12.84 11.72
C VAL A 38 9.65 -14.08 12.59
N ASP A 39 10.69 -14.08 13.43
CA ASP A 39 10.97 -15.16 14.38
C ASP A 39 9.85 -15.39 15.41
N ASP A 40 9.15 -14.33 15.82
CA ASP A 40 8.14 -14.42 16.89
C ASP A 40 7.03 -13.37 16.73
N VAL A 41 5.90 -13.82 16.16
CA VAL A 41 4.70 -12.98 15.97
C VAL A 41 4.07 -12.58 17.30
N SER A 42 4.24 -13.38 18.37
CA SER A 42 3.56 -13.17 19.66
C SER A 42 4.11 -11.96 20.42
N LYS A 43 5.26 -11.44 20.01
CA LYS A 43 5.84 -10.19 20.52
C LYS A 43 5.19 -8.94 19.93
N LEU A 44 4.45 -9.09 18.82
CA LEU A 44 3.79 -8.00 18.13
C LEU A 44 2.45 -7.66 18.77
N TRP A 45 2.05 -6.41 18.62
CA TRP A 45 0.83 -5.87 19.21
C TRP A 45 -0.08 -5.32 18.12
N TRP A 46 -1.32 -5.77 18.15
CA TRP A 46 -2.40 -5.16 17.40
C TRP A 46 -2.92 -3.95 18.16
N THR A 47 -3.05 -2.83 17.47
CA THR A 47 -3.69 -1.60 17.96
C THR A 47 -5.03 -1.45 17.27
N LEU A 48 -6.13 -1.63 18.00
CA LEU A 48 -7.49 -1.39 17.50
C LEU A 48 -7.76 0.11 17.51
N THR A 49 -8.28 0.63 16.42
CA THR A 49 -8.85 1.96 16.31
C THR A 49 -10.21 1.86 15.65
N TRP A 50 -11.07 2.85 15.89
CA TRP A 50 -12.39 2.94 15.24
C TRP A 50 -12.42 4.16 14.34
N LEU A 51 -12.51 3.94 13.03
CA LEU A 51 -12.71 5.00 12.04
C LEU A 51 -14.14 4.98 11.57
N GLU A 52 -14.88 6.06 11.84
CA GLU A 52 -16.28 6.20 11.42
C GLU A 52 -17.16 5.01 11.85
N GLY A 53 -16.92 4.49 13.05
CA GLY A 53 -17.63 3.33 13.60
C GLY A 53 -17.17 1.96 13.07
N ARG A 54 -16.08 1.90 12.30
CA ARG A 54 -15.51 0.67 11.73
C ARG A 54 -14.18 0.31 12.38
N PRO A 55 -13.92 -0.99 12.65
CA PRO A 55 -12.68 -1.43 13.23
C PRO A 55 -11.52 -1.30 12.25
N VAL A 56 -10.39 -0.84 12.76
CA VAL A 56 -9.10 -0.72 12.07
C VAL A 56 -8.03 -1.23 13.01
N ALA A 57 -7.32 -2.28 12.62
CA ALA A 57 -6.28 -2.89 13.40
C ALA A 57 -4.94 -2.65 12.72
N GLU A 58 -3.98 -2.14 13.47
CA GLU A 58 -2.62 -1.95 12.98
C GLU A 58 -1.68 -2.85 13.78
N LEU A 59 -0.90 -3.68 13.09
CA LEU A 59 0.11 -4.51 13.73
C LEU A 59 1.41 -3.72 13.87
N ASP A 60 2.01 -3.78 15.06
CA ASP A 60 3.33 -3.22 15.30
C ASP A 60 4.35 -3.78 14.30
N HIS A 61 5.06 -2.89 13.58
CA HIS A 61 6.00 -3.25 12.50
C HIS A 61 5.42 -4.10 11.36
N GLY A 62 4.11 -4.09 11.15
CA GLY A 62 3.45 -4.99 10.21
C GLY A 62 2.28 -4.36 9.43
N PRO A 63 1.39 -5.21 8.90
CA PRO A 63 0.27 -4.79 8.09
C PRO A 63 -0.83 -4.12 8.92
N ARG A 64 -1.56 -3.25 8.25
CA ARG A 64 -2.79 -2.63 8.74
C ARG A 64 -4.00 -3.27 8.07
N VAL A 65 -4.97 -3.67 8.87
CA VAL A 65 -6.24 -4.28 8.45
C VAL A 65 -7.38 -3.32 8.77
N ALA A 66 -8.22 -2.99 7.79
CA ALA A 66 -9.33 -2.05 7.94
C ALA A 66 -10.61 -2.58 7.29
N LEU A 67 -11.73 -2.51 8.03
CA LEU A 67 -13.04 -2.85 7.47
C LEU A 67 -13.61 -1.66 6.67
N ARG A 68 -13.98 -1.88 5.41
CA ARG A 68 -14.61 -0.85 4.56
C ARG A 68 -16.12 -0.77 4.78
N ALA A 69 -16.71 0.33 4.31
CA ALA A 69 -18.17 0.52 4.35
C ALA A 69 -18.93 -0.51 3.50
N ASP A 70 -18.28 -1.05 2.48
CA ASP A 70 -18.80 -2.10 1.59
C ASP A 70 -18.79 -3.51 2.25
N GLY A 71 -18.21 -3.66 3.45
CA GLY A 71 -17.98 -4.95 4.11
C GLY A 71 -16.65 -5.60 3.72
N SER A 72 -16.06 -5.20 2.59
CA SER A 72 -14.73 -5.65 2.19
C SER A 72 -13.63 -5.28 3.20
N VAL A 73 -12.76 -6.23 3.53
CA VAL A 73 -11.58 -5.99 4.38
C VAL A 73 -10.39 -5.55 3.51
N GLN A 74 -9.81 -4.39 3.84
CA GLN A 74 -8.58 -3.92 3.22
C GLN A 74 -7.39 -4.28 4.11
N VAL A 75 -6.35 -4.84 3.50
CA VAL A 75 -5.01 -4.93 4.12
C VAL A 75 -4.07 -3.97 3.40
N SER A 76 -3.19 -3.30 4.14
CA SER A 76 -2.18 -2.38 3.59
C SER A 76 -0.90 -2.49 4.41
N GLY A 77 0.27 -2.45 3.76
CA GLY A 77 1.56 -2.59 4.47
C GLY A 77 1.98 -4.03 4.77
N ALA A 78 1.28 -5.04 4.22
CA ALA A 78 1.97 -6.30 3.91
C ALA A 78 3.00 -5.92 2.85
N GLU A 79 4.28 -6.25 3.05
CA GLU A 79 5.31 -5.96 2.05
C GLU A 79 4.96 -6.70 0.76
N GLU A 80 4.29 -5.98 -0.15
CA GLU A 80 4.06 -6.42 -1.51
C GLU A 80 5.39 -6.26 -2.25
N PRO A 81 5.87 -7.27 -3.02
CA PRO A 81 6.89 -6.99 -4.02
C PRO A 81 6.33 -5.90 -4.92
N ALA A 82 7.02 -4.77 -5.01
CA ALA A 82 6.66 -3.64 -5.86
C ALA A 82 6.30 -4.14 -7.29
N GLY A 83 5.01 -4.22 -7.62
CA GLY A 83 4.60 -4.81 -8.90
C GLY A 83 3.13 -4.74 -9.28
N ALA A 84 2.22 -4.27 -8.43
CA ALA A 84 0.79 -4.20 -8.76
C ALA A 84 0.18 -2.84 -8.42
N GLY A 85 0.67 -1.77 -9.08
CA GLY A 85 0.16 -0.43 -8.77
C GLY A 85 0.53 0.70 -9.72
N MET A 86 1.10 0.41 -10.90
CA MET A 86 1.24 1.43 -11.94
C MET A 86 0.45 1.01 -13.18
N GLY A 87 -0.86 1.29 -13.14
CA GLY A 87 -1.61 1.46 -14.38
C GLY A 87 -1.08 2.72 -15.05
N ILE A 88 -0.09 2.58 -15.93
CA ILE A 88 0.14 3.60 -16.94
C ILE A 88 -1.01 3.45 -17.93
N ALA A 89 -1.85 4.47 -17.91
CA ALA A 89 -2.92 4.67 -18.86
C ALA A 89 -2.38 4.57 -20.29
N ASP A 90 -3.20 3.96 -21.13
CA ASP A 90 -3.19 4.09 -22.58
C ASP A 90 -2.96 5.56 -23.01
N GLY A 91 -2.12 5.74 -24.03
CA GLY A 91 -2.06 6.98 -24.81
C GLY A 91 -0.74 7.75 -24.71
N ASP A 92 0.19 7.48 -25.63
CA ASP A 92 0.46 8.42 -26.73
C ASP A 92 1.37 7.74 -27.76
N SER A 93 0.76 7.34 -28.87
CA SER A 93 1.48 7.03 -30.10
C SER A 93 2.04 8.34 -30.66
N HIS A 94 3.24 8.75 -30.23
CA HIS A 94 3.98 9.76 -30.97
C HIS A 94 4.83 9.03 -32.01
N GLU A 95 4.27 8.86 -33.21
CA GLU A 95 5.08 8.55 -34.38
C GLU A 95 6.21 9.58 -34.46
N HIS A 96 7.43 9.06 -34.45
CA HIS A 96 8.65 9.83 -34.59
C HIS A 96 8.68 10.37 -36.02
N ASP A 97 8.08 11.54 -36.24
CA ASP A 97 8.34 12.35 -37.42
C ASP A 97 9.80 12.81 -37.30
N VAL A 98 10.67 12.12 -38.02
CA VAL A 98 12.08 12.44 -38.13
C VAL A 98 12.15 13.79 -38.83
N PHE A 99 12.25 14.83 -38.01
CA PHE A 99 12.46 16.20 -38.44
C PHE A 99 13.80 16.29 -39.17
N ASP A 100 13.73 16.94 -40.33
CA ASP A 100 14.78 17.21 -41.30
C ASP A 100 16.05 17.77 -40.63
N GLU A 101 17.15 17.02 -40.75
CA GLU A 101 18.49 17.44 -40.34
C GLU A 101 19.13 18.21 -41.51
N ASP A 102 18.78 19.49 -41.68
CA ASP A 102 19.52 20.44 -42.54
C ASP A 102 19.53 21.84 -41.87
N ASP A 103 20.20 21.92 -40.72
CA ASP A 103 20.63 23.18 -40.10
C ASP A 103 22.16 23.16 -39.96
N ASP A 104 22.88 23.25 -41.09
CA ASP A 104 24.29 23.67 -41.08
C ASP A 104 24.73 24.32 -42.40
N LEU A 105 24.14 25.47 -42.72
CA LEU A 105 24.74 26.39 -43.69
C LEU A 105 24.57 27.85 -43.25
N PHE A 106 25.14 28.21 -42.10
CA PHE A 106 25.37 29.61 -41.77
C PHE A 106 26.36 30.21 -42.79
N PRO A 107 26.01 31.30 -43.49
CA PRO A 107 26.88 31.93 -44.47
C PRO A 107 28.04 32.66 -43.76
N GLU A 108 29.29 32.33 -44.13
CA GLU A 108 30.45 33.12 -43.68
C GLU A 108 30.32 34.59 -44.16
N PRO A 109 30.41 35.57 -43.25
CA PRO A 109 30.43 36.97 -43.64
C PRO A 109 31.81 37.34 -44.22
N ALA A 110 31.89 37.65 -45.52
CA ALA A 110 32.99 38.46 -46.03
C ALA A 110 32.94 39.82 -45.28
N PRO A 111 34.01 40.31 -44.64
CA PRO A 111 35.09 41.02 -45.34
C PRO A 111 36.47 40.92 -44.60
N ARG A 112 37.65 41.40 -45.03
CA ARG A 112 38.04 42.72 -45.55
C ARG A 112 39.59 42.74 -45.72
N ALA A 113 40.08 43.22 -46.87
CA ALA A 113 41.32 43.99 -47.12
C ALA A 113 41.98 43.57 -48.45
#